data_AF-A0A918ADV7-F1
#
_entry.id   AF-A0A918ADV7-F1
#
_cell.length_a   1.000
_cell.length_b   1.000
_cell.length_c   1.000
_cell.angle_alpha   90.00
_cell.angle_beta   90.00
_cell.angle_gamma   90.00
#
_symmetry.space_group_name_H-M   'P 1'
#
loop_
_entity.id
_entity.type
_entity.pdbx_description
1 polymer ?
#
loop_
_entity_poly.entity_id
_entity_poly.type
_entity_poly.pdbx_seq_one_letter_code
_entity_poly.pdbx_strand_id
1 'polypeptide(L)'
;MITWNFRVTLNREPTDDEVDALYEAGLDDCAVAGHRDGSVQLMCDRDADSLMEAILSVLVQIREVEDLWAVGIGQGDGVTLGDAARRHGGRTQASLRQLAAGQRGPGGFPEPVIEADNISVYSWAEVSEWLRTEMGDDIPQVDRSLALADAAVKLACRARILHRESEVRRLLEVA
;
A
#
# COMPACT_ATOMS: atom_id res chain seq x y z
N MET A 1 16.54 -15.29 -6.81
CA MET A 1 16.48 -13.94 -6.23
C MET A 1 15.92 -12.98 -7.25
N ILE A 2 14.82 -12.33 -6.91
CA ILE A 2 14.14 -11.30 -7.72
C ILE A 2 14.26 -10.00 -6.93
N THR A 3 14.56 -8.90 -7.61
CA THR A 3 14.52 -7.57 -7.01
C THR A 3 13.09 -7.05 -7.00
N TRP A 4 12.58 -6.74 -5.82
CA TRP A 4 11.23 -6.23 -5.62
C TRP A 4 11.28 -4.74 -5.31
N ASN A 5 10.61 -3.95 -6.14
CA ASN A 5 10.40 -2.53 -5.87
C ASN A 5 9.14 -2.33 -5.04
N PHE A 6 9.19 -1.56 -3.96
CA PHE A 6 8.00 -1.12 -3.24
C PHE A 6 8.30 0.11 -2.39
N ARG A 7 7.24 0.73 -1.87
CA ARG A 7 7.30 1.88 -0.97
C ARG A 7 6.73 1.53 0.38
N VAL A 8 7.38 2.06 1.42
CA VAL A 8 6.92 1.98 2.81
C VAL A 8 6.71 3.39 3.32
N THR A 9 5.48 3.73 3.71
CA THR A 9 5.19 5.03 4.32
C THR A 9 5.50 4.96 5.81
N LEU A 10 6.30 5.89 6.31
CA LEU A 10 6.63 6.00 7.73
C LEU A 10 5.59 6.83 8.49
N ASN A 11 5.49 6.61 9.80
CA ASN A 11 4.63 7.36 10.71
C ASN A 11 4.99 8.84 10.82
N ARG A 12 6.26 9.19 10.59
CA ARG A 12 6.81 10.55 10.61
C ARG A 12 8.10 10.61 9.79
N GLU A 13 8.59 11.82 9.59
CA GLU A 13 9.95 12.02 9.06
C GLU A 13 11.00 11.53 10.07
N PRO A 14 11.95 10.67 9.64
CA PRO A 14 13.08 10.30 10.47
C PRO A 14 14.07 11.47 10.60
N THR A 15 14.77 11.56 11.72
CA THR A 15 15.92 12.47 11.86
C THR A 15 17.12 11.95 11.08
N ASP A 16 18.14 12.78 10.87
CA ASP A 16 19.37 12.36 10.19
C ASP A 16 20.03 11.15 10.90
N ASP A 17 20.09 11.15 12.23
CA ASP A 17 20.61 10.03 13.03
C ASP A 17 19.78 8.75 12.85
N GLU A 18 18.46 8.88 12.71
CA GLU A 18 17.57 7.74 12.46
C GLU A 18 17.71 7.22 11.01
N VAL A 19 18.00 8.08 10.04
CA VAL A 19 18.31 7.66 8.67
C VAL A 19 19.59 6.83 8.64
N ASP A 20 20.63 7.25 9.36
CA ASP A 20 21.85 6.47 9.51
C ASP A 20 21.57 5.13 10.22
N ALA A 21 20.74 5.13 11.27
CA ALA A 21 20.35 3.90 11.95
C ALA A 21 19.56 2.93 11.04
N LEU A 22 18.66 3.43 10.19
CA LEU A 22 17.96 2.63 9.19
C LEU A 22 18.95 2.01 8.17
N TYR A 23 19.95 2.78 7.75
CA TYR A 23 21.01 2.28 6.86
C TYR A 23 21.77 1.13 7.50
N GLU A 24 22.24 1.30 8.76
CA GLU A 24 22.97 0.28 9.50
C GLU A 24 22.11 -0.96 9.84
N ALA A 25 20.78 -0.80 9.96
CA ALA A 25 19.82 -1.91 10.08
C ALA A 25 19.66 -2.73 8.78
N GLY A 26 20.37 -2.35 7.70
CA GLY A 26 20.34 -3.04 6.42
C GLY A 26 19.24 -2.57 5.47
N LEU A 27 18.79 -1.32 5.60
CA LEU A 27 17.94 -0.61 4.64
C LEU A 27 18.77 0.26 3.68
N ASP A 28 20.00 -0.17 3.36
CA ASP A 28 20.92 0.48 2.42
C ASP A 28 20.44 0.47 0.96
N ASP A 29 19.43 -0.36 0.67
CA ASP A 29 18.69 -0.44 -0.60
C ASP A 29 17.36 0.34 -0.59
N CYS A 30 17.12 1.15 0.43
CA CYS A 30 15.93 1.99 0.56
C CYS A 30 16.29 3.48 0.58
N ALA A 31 15.79 4.24 -0.39
CA ALA A 31 15.93 5.70 -0.40
C ALA A 31 14.80 6.39 0.37
N VAL A 32 15.13 7.35 1.24
CA VAL A 32 14.16 8.19 1.95
C VAL A 32 13.66 9.31 1.03
N ALA A 33 12.34 9.44 0.87
CA ALA A 33 11.71 10.48 0.09
C ALA A 33 10.60 11.18 0.87
N GLY A 34 10.77 12.49 1.13
CA GLY A 34 9.74 13.37 1.65
C GLY A 34 8.82 13.90 0.55
N HIS A 35 7.52 13.97 0.83
CA HIS A 35 6.50 14.47 -0.09
C HIS A 35 5.94 15.80 0.40
N ARG A 36 5.34 16.57 -0.52
CA ARG A 36 4.79 17.91 -0.22
C ARG A 36 3.62 17.90 0.76
N ASP A 37 2.98 16.75 0.93
CA ASP A 37 1.89 16.55 1.90
C ASP A 37 2.41 16.24 3.32
N GLY A 38 3.72 16.24 3.52
CA GLY A 38 4.37 15.92 4.79
C GLY A 38 4.54 14.42 5.05
N SER A 39 4.14 13.56 4.11
CA SER A 39 4.41 12.12 4.22
C SER A 39 5.86 11.80 3.85
N VAL A 40 6.44 10.81 4.50
CA VAL A 40 7.78 10.29 4.19
C VAL A 40 7.68 8.83 3.82
N GLN A 41 8.34 8.46 2.73
CA GLN A 41 8.34 7.10 2.19
C GLN A 41 9.76 6.59 2.01
N LEU A 42 9.99 5.33 2.36
CA LEU A 42 11.13 4.57 1.90
C LEU A 42 10.81 3.98 0.53
N MET A 43 11.66 4.20 -0.46
CA MET A 43 11.59 3.56 -1.78
C MET A 43 12.64 2.47 -1.83
N CYS A 44 12.21 1.22 -1.75
CA CYS A 44 13.08 0.07 -1.60
C CYS A 44 13.20 -0.75 -2.89
N ASP A 45 14.40 -1.22 -3.16
CA ASP A 45 14.72 -2.18 -4.22
C ASP A 45 15.34 -3.43 -3.58
N ARG A 46 14.49 -4.29 -3.01
CA ARG A 46 14.91 -5.39 -2.12
C ARG A 46 14.98 -6.73 -2.84
N ASP A 47 16.12 -7.39 -2.75
CA ASP A 47 16.29 -8.76 -3.24
C ASP A 47 15.70 -9.78 -2.25
N ALA A 48 14.79 -10.65 -2.73
CA ALA A 48 14.20 -11.74 -1.95
C ALA A 48 13.65 -12.87 -2.85
N ASP A 49 13.20 -13.96 -2.23
CA ASP A 49 12.53 -15.05 -2.95
C ASP A 49 11.03 -14.79 -3.18
N SER A 50 10.43 -13.87 -2.41
CA SER A 50 9.05 -13.39 -2.62
C SER A 50 8.85 -11.94 -2.20
N LEU A 51 7.82 -11.28 -2.75
CA LEU A 51 7.46 -9.91 -2.35
C LEU A 51 7.10 -9.82 -0.86
N MET A 52 6.40 -10.82 -0.33
CA MET A 52 6.02 -10.85 1.09
C MET A 52 7.26 -10.92 2.00
N GLU A 53 8.25 -11.73 1.63
CA GLU A 53 9.51 -11.81 2.36
C GLU A 53 10.29 -10.49 2.30
N ALA A 54 10.35 -9.85 1.12
CA ALA A 54 10.98 -8.55 0.95
C ALA A 54 10.32 -7.46 1.82
N ILE A 55 8.99 -7.43 1.88
CA ILE A 55 8.26 -6.48 2.72
C ILE A 55 8.49 -6.78 4.20
N LEU A 56 8.43 -8.06 4.60
CA LEU A 56 8.63 -8.47 6.00
C LEU A 56 10.03 -8.11 6.50
N SER A 57 11.08 -8.32 5.70
CA SER A 57 12.45 -7.96 6.09
C SER A 57 12.57 -6.46 6.37
N VAL A 58 12.06 -5.62 5.44
CA VAL A 58 12.07 -4.17 5.59
C VAL A 58 11.28 -3.73 6.83
N LEU A 59 10.10 -4.31 7.07
CA LEU A 59 9.29 -4.00 8.26
C LEU A 59 9.96 -4.39 9.58
N VAL A 60 10.75 -5.46 9.60
CA VAL A 60 11.52 -5.87 10.78
C VAL A 60 12.66 -4.88 11.02
N GLN A 61 13.40 -4.51 9.99
CA GLN A 61 14.53 -3.58 10.08
C GLN A 61 14.10 -2.17 10.52
N ILE A 62 12.95 -1.68 10.02
CA ILE A 62 12.37 -0.40 10.48
C ILE A 62 12.14 -0.41 12.01
N ARG A 63 11.75 -1.55 12.60
CA ARG A 63 11.47 -1.66 14.04
C ARG A 63 12.72 -1.66 14.91
N GLU A 64 13.91 -1.77 14.32
CA GLU A 64 15.17 -1.64 15.06
C GLU A 64 15.42 -0.18 15.48
N VAL A 65 14.79 0.78 14.80
CA VAL A 65 14.83 2.19 15.17
C VAL A 65 13.62 2.53 16.03
N GLU A 66 13.87 3.02 17.25
CA GLU A 66 12.82 3.38 18.21
C GLU A 66 11.88 4.45 17.65
N ASP A 67 10.59 4.35 17.99
CA ASP A 67 9.53 5.29 17.57
C ASP A 67 9.32 5.48 16.04
N LEU A 68 9.92 4.63 15.21
CA LEU A 68 9.61 4.50 13.79
C LEU A 68 8.78 3.24 13.52
N TRP A 69 7.76 3.39 12.68
CA TRP A 69 7.00 2.26 12.16
C TRP A 69 6.34 2.58 10.82
N ALA A 70 6.11 1.53 10.04
CA ALA A 70 5.35 1.65 8.80
C ALA A 70 3.86 1.90 9.08
N VAL A 71 3.26 2.82 8.32
CA VAL A 71 1.82 3.12 8.33
C VAL A 71 1.12 2.74 7.02
N GLY A 72 1.88 2.36 6.01
CA GLY A 72 1.37 1.83 4.75
C GLY A 72 2.46 1.19 3.91
N ILE A 73 2.04 0.29 3.04
CA ILE A 73 2.87 -0.33 2.00
C ILE A 73 2.20 -0.08 0.66
N GLY A 74 2.97 0.10 -0.40
CA GLY A 74 2.40 0.08 -1.73
C GLY A 74 3.44 0.39 -2.77
N GLN A 75 3.01 0.56 -4.02
CA GLN A 75 3.87 1.16 -5.05
C GLN A 75 3.44 2.60 -5.37
N GLY A 76 2.77 3.27 -4.42
CA GLY A 76 2.01 4.49 -4.68
C GLY A 76 0.75 4.20 -5.50
N ASP A 77 0.02 3.16 -5.12
CA ASP A 77 -1.16 2.65 -5.84
C ASP A 77 -2.45 3.38 -5.48
N GLY A 78 -2.39 4.41 -4.63
CA GLY A 78 -3.50 5.31 -4.39
C GLY A 78 -3.85 6.08 -5.66
N VAL A 79 -5.00 5.76 -6.25
CA VAL A 79 -5.44 6.34 -7.52
C VAL A 79 -6.81 6.99 -7.36
N THR A 80 -6.97 8.19 -7.89
CA THR A 80 -8.33 8.63 -8.23
C THR A 80 -8.86 7.76 -9.38
N LEU A 81 -10.17 7.74 -9.61
CA LEU A 81 -10.71 7.09 -10.82
C LEU A 81 -10.14 7.69 -12.12
N GLY A 82 -9.67 8.94 -12.08
CA GLY A 82 -8.97 9.56 -13.21
C GLY A 82 -7.57 8.99 -13.42
N ASP A 83 -6.81 8.80 -12.36
CA ASP A 83 -5.51 8.12 -12.40
C ASP A 83 -5.63 6.66 -12.83
N ALA A 84 -6.62 5.94 -12.27
CA ALA A 84 -6.91 4.55 -12.62
C ALA A 84 -7.25 4.40 -14.11
N ALA A 85 -8.08 5.31 -14.66
CA ALA A 85 -8.40 5.34 -16.08
C ALA A 85 -7.15 5.55 -16.94
N ARG A 86 -6.28 6.50 -16.56
CA ARG A 86 -5.00 6.73 -17.25
C ARG A 86 -4.08 5.51 -17.18
N ARG A 87 -3.95 4.88 -16.01
CA ARG A 87 -3.10 3.70 -15.79
C ARG A 87 -3.60 2.48 -16.54
N HIS A 88 -4.92 2.32 -16.67
CA HIS A 88 -5.53 1.30 -17.53
C HIS A 88 -5.27 1.57 -19.02
N GLY A 89 -5.33 2.83 -19.47
CA GLY A 89 -5.11 3.21 -20.88
C GLY A 89 -6.27 2.90 -21.85
N GLY A 90 -7.28 2.14 -21.43
CA GLY A 90 -8.44 1.73 -22.24
C GLY A 90 -9.80 2.13 -21.67
N ARG A 91 -9.84 2.62 -20.42
CA ARG A 91 -11.06 3.11 -19.77
C ARG A 91 -11.01 4.61 -19.51
N THR A 92 -12.18 5.21 -19.37
CA THR A 92 -12.34 6.62 -18.99
C THR A 92 -12.71 6.75 -17.51
N GLN A 93 -12.41 7.90 -16.91
CA GLN A 93 -12.84 8.21 -15.53
C GLN A 93 -14.37 8.06 -15.37
N ALA A 94 -15.14 8.51 -16.36
CA ALA A 94 -16.60 8.39 -16.35
C ALA A 94 -17.05 6.92 -16.35
N SER A 95 -16.37 6.06 -17.12
CA SER A 95 -16.65 4.61 -17.09
C SER A 95 -16.38 4.01 -15.71
N LEU A 96 -15.24 4.33 -15.09
CA LEU A 96 -14.91 3.81 -13.77
C LEU A 96 -15.86 4.33 -12.68
N ARG A 97 -16.30 5.60 -12.78
CA ARG A 97 -17.31 6.16 -11.86
C ARG A 97 -18.64 5.43 -11.93
N GLN A 98 -19.09 5.04 -13.13
CA GLN A 98 -20.32 4.26 -13.28
C GLN A 98 -20.21 2.87 -12.66
N LEU A 99 -19.03 2.23 -12.75
CA LEU A 99 -18.77 0.94 -12.10
C LEU A 99 -18.75 1.09 -10.57
N ALA A 100 -18.04 2.09 -10.05
CA ALA A 100 -17.97 2.41 -8.63
C ALA A 100 -19.35 2.72 -8.03
N ALA A 101 -20.20 3.44 -8.76
CA ALA A 101 -21.56 3.77 -8.32
C ALA A 101 -22.57 2.61 -8.50
N GLY A 102 -22.14 1.42 -8.95
CA GLY A 102 -23.02 0.29 -9.22
C GLY A 102 -24.00 0.51 -10.38
N GLN A 103 -23.79 1.54 -11.20
CA GLN A 103 -24.64 1.87 -12.35
C GLN A 103 -24.35 0.97 -13.56
N ARG A 104 -23.21 0.26 -13.53
CA ARG A 104 -22.75 -0.67 -14.57
C ARG A 104 -21.97 -1.82 -13.97
N GLY A 105 -21.86 -2.91 -14.73
CA GLY A 105 -21.11 -4.10 -14.33
C GLY A 105 -21.84 -4.95 -13.29
N PRO A 106 -21.18 -5.98 -12.73
CA PRO A 106 -21.77 -6.90 -11.77
C PRO A 106 -21.92 -6.33 -10.35
N GLY A 107 -21.45 -5.09 -10.10
CA GLY A 107 -21.34 -4.52 -8.76
C GLY A 107 -20.10 -5.02 -8.00
N GLY A 108 -19.96 -4.61 -6.73
CA GLY A 108 -18.81 -5.00 -5.91
C GLY A 108 -17.48 -4.36 -6.33
N PHE A 109 -17.54 -3.22 -7.03
CA PHE A 109 -16.35 -2.42 -7.31
C PHE A 109 -15.68 -2.01 -5.98
N PRO A 110 -14.34 -2.00 -5.87
CA PRO A 110 -13.65 -1.70 -4.63
C PRO A 110 -14.04 -0.35 -4.02
N GLU A 111 -14.24 -0.35 -2.70
CA GLU A 111 -14.51 0.87 -1.95
C GLU A 111 -13.25 1.76 -1.89
N PRO A 112 -13.41 3.08 -1.80
CA PRO A 112 -12.29 4.00 -1.66
C PRO A 112 -11.57 3.78 -0.32
N VAL A 113 -10.24 3.78 -0.38
CA VAL A 113 -9.34 3.74 0.78
C VAL A 113 -9.38 5.07 1.53
N ILE A 114 -9.58 6.18 0.81
CA ILE A 114 -9.82 7.51 1.35
C ILE A 114 -11.04 8.09 0.64
N GLU A 115 -12.04 8.48 1.43
CA GLU A 115 -13.21 9.21 0.97
C GLU A 115 -13.27 10.58 1.66
N ALA A 116 -13.23 11.65 0.88
CA ALA A 116 -13.39 13.03 1.33
C ALA A 116 -14.30 13.80 0.37
N ASP A 117 -14.83 14.95 0.79
CA ASP A 117 -15.90 15.71 0.11
C ASP A 117 -15.73 15.87 -1.42
N ASN A 118 -14.50 15.95 -1.92
CA ASN A 118 -14.21 16.13 -3.35
C ASN A 118 -13.19 15.13 -3.92
N ILE A 119 -12.74 14.16 -3.13
CA ILE A 119 -11.74 13.18 -3.60
C ILE A 119 -11.99 11.80 -3.00
N SER A 120 -12.06 10.83 -3.91
CA SER A 120 -12.06 9.40 -3.58
C SER A 120 -10.77 8.80 -4.11
N VAL A 121 -9.98 8.20 -3.22
CA VAL A 121 -8.74 7.51 -3.56
C VAL A 121 -8.95 6.02 -3.36
N TYR A 122 -8.67 5.24 -4.41
CA TYR A 122 -8.84 3.80 -4.47
C TYR A 122 -7.47 3.10 -4.45
N SER A 123 -7.45 1.84 -4.04
CA SER A 123 -6.30 0.97 -4.25
C SER A 123 -6.28 0.53 -5.72
N TRP A 124 -5.25 0.90 -6.48
CA TRP A 124 -5.09 0.42 -7.85
C TRP A 124 -4.95 -1.11 -7.90
N ALA A 125 -4.33 -1.73 -6.89
CA ALA A 125 -4.22 -3.18 -6.82
C ALA A 125 -5.61 -3.84 -6.82
N GLU A 126 -6.52 -3.36 -5.95
CA GLU A 126 -7.89 -3.87 -5.86
C GLU A 126 -8.71 -3.54 -7.12
N VAL A 127 -8.61 -2.29 -7.61
CA VAL A 127 -9.33 -1.86 -8.82
C VAL A 127 -8.87 -2.67 -10.04
N SER A 128 -7.56 -2.83 -10.23
CA SER A 128 -7.03 -3.58 -11.37
C SER A 128 -7.33 -5.07 -11.28
N GLU A 129 -7.36 -5.66 -10.08
CA GLU A 129 -7.81 -7.04 -9.90
C GLU A 129 -9.29 -7.19 -10.26
N TRP A 130 -10.16 -6.36 -9.71
CA TRP A 130 -11.60 -6.41 -10.00
C TRP A 130 -11.89 -6.21 -11.49
N LEU A 131 -11.24 -5.25 -12.14
CA LEU A 131 -11.37 -5.02 -13.58
C LEU A 131 -10.90 -6.24 -14.39
N ARG A 132 -9.83 -6.92 -13.97
CA ARG A 132 -9.34 -8.14 -14.62
C ARG A 132 -10.30 -9.32 -14.43
N THR A 133 -10.77 -9.56 -13.20
CA THR A 133 -11.55 -10.77 -12.87
C THR A 133 -13.03 -10.62 -13.26
N GLU A 134 -13.64 -9.48 -12.97
CA GLU A 134 -15.08 -9.25 -13.15
C GLU A 134 -15.41 -8.65 -14.52
N MET A 135 -14.51 -7.85 -15.10
CA MET A 135 -14.73 -7.20 -16.40
C MET A 135 -13.94 -7.84 -17.54
N GLY A 136 -12.97 -8.72 -17.25
CA GLY A 136 -12.12 -9.36 -18.26
C GLY A 136 -11.14 -8.40 -18.92
N ASP A 137 -10.78 -7.29 -18.26
CA ASP A 137 -9.85 -6.32 -18.83
C ASP A 137 -8.41 -6.86 -18.84
N ASP A 138 -7.68 -6.60 -19.92
CA ASP A 138 -6.26 -6.96 -20.06
C ASP A 138 -5.38 -5.96 -19.28
N ILE A 139 -5.27 -6.20 -17.98
CA ILE A 139 -4.44 -5.41 -17.05
C ILE A 139 -3.38 -6.33 -16.46
N PRO A 140 -2.08 -5.97 -16.50
CA PRO A 140 -1.02 -6.76 -15.87
C PRO A 140 -1.34 -7.10 -14.42
N GLN A 141 -1.07 -8.33 -14.00
CA GLN A 141 -1.32 -8.77 -12.63
C GLN A 141 -0.42 -8.00 -11.66
N VAL A 142 -1.03 -7.24 -10.75
CA VAL A 142 -0.35 -6.71 -9.57
C VAL A 142 -0.23 -7.86 -8.56
N ASP A 143 0.94 -8.00 -7.93
CA ASP A 143 1.14 -9.03 -6.92
C ASP A 143 0.21 -8.77 -5.72
N ARG A 144 -0.73 -9.70 -5.49
CA ARG A 144 -1.74 -9.60 -4.42
C ARG A 144 -1.12 -9.56 -3.01
N SER A 145 0.11 -10.05 -2.89
CA SER A 145 0.88 -9.97 -1.66
C SER A 145 1.08 -8.53 -1.20
N LEU A 146 1.17 -7.56 -2.14
CA LEU A 146 1.32 -6.15 -1.81
C LEU A 146 0.08 -5.59 -1.11
N ALA A 147 -1.11 -5.83 -1.68
CA ALA A 147 -2.38 -5.37 -1.12
C ALA A 147 -2.64 -6.00 0.25
N LEU A 148 -2.37 -7.30 0.39
CA LEU A 148 -2.48 -8.00 1.67
C LEU A 148 -1.52 -7.41 2.72
N ALA A 149 -0.26 -7.17 2.34
CA ALA A 149 0.73 -6.60 3.25
C ALA A 149 0.35 -5.17 3.69
N ASP A 150 -0.13 -4.32 2.78
CA ASP A 150 -0.61 -2.99 3.12
C ASP A 150 -1.81 -3.02 4.07
N ALA A 151 -2.79 -3.89 3.80
CA ALA A 151 -3.95 -4.08 4.67
C ALA A 151 -3.51 -4.51 6.09
N ALA A 152 -2.57 -5.45 6.19
CA ALA A 152 -2.01 -5.89 7.46
C ALA A 152 -1.29 -4.77 8.22
N VAL A 153 -0.47 -3.96 7.52
CA VAL A 153 0.23 -2.81 8.11
C VAL A 153 -0.76 -1.74 8.60
N LYS A 154 -1.77 -1.40 7.80
CA LYS A 154 -2.81 -0.43 8.18
C LYS A 154 -3.64 -0.92 9.37
N LEU A 155 -3.99 -2.20 9.41
CA LEU A 155 -4.68 -2.80 10.55
C LEU A 155 -3.80 -2.73 11.81
N ALA A 156 -2.52 -3.10 11.71
CA ALA A 156 -1.57 -3.01 12.82
C ALA A 156 -1.40 -1.56 13.31
N CYS A 157 -1.32 -0.59 12.40
CA CYS A 157 -1.23 0.84 12.73
C CYS A 157 -2.48 1.32 13.49
N ARG A 158 -3.68 1.02 13.00
CA ARG A 158 -4.94 1.35 13.69
C ARG A 158 -5.02 0.68 15.06
N ALA A 159 -4.62 -0.59 15.16
CA ALA A 159 -4.57 -1.31 16.43
C ALA A 159 -3.64 -0.60 17.42
N ARG A 160 -2.46 -0.14 16.97
CA ARG A 160 -1.50 0.61 17.78
C ARG A 160 -2.07 1.93 18.31
N ILE A 161 -2.67 2.72 17.42
CA ILE A 161 -3.27 4.02 17.77
C ILE A 161 -4.40 3.87 18.80
N LEU A 162 -5.17 2.78 18.70
CA LEU A 162 -6.28 2.49 19.62
C LEU A 162 -5.86 1.66 20.85
N HIS A 163 -4.59 1.28 20.96
CA HIS A 163 -4.08 0.36 21.99
C HIS A 163 -4.86 -0.98 22.03
N ARG A 164 -5.16 -1.55 20.86
CA ARG A 164 -5.94 -2.79 20.65
C ARG A 164 -5.17 -3.92 19.97
N GLU A 165 -3.84 -3.89 20.00
CA GLU A 165 -2.98 -4.85 19.30
C GLU A 165 -3.27 -6.30 19.70
N SER A 166 -3.55 -6.53 20.99
CA SER A 166 -3.86 -7.87 21.51
C SER A 166 -5.21 -8.40 21.01
N GLU A 167 -6.23 -7.55 20.89
CA GLU A 167 -7.56 -7.91 20.38
C GLU A 167 -7.50 -8.22 18.89
N VAL A 168 -6.81 -7.37 18.12
CA VAL A 168 -6.61 -7.55 16.69
C VAL A 168 -5.83 -8.84 16.39
N ARG A 169 -4.79 -9.15 17.17
CA ARG A 169 -4.06 -10.42 17.03
C ARG A 169 -4.99 -11.62 17.21
N ARG A 170 -5.84 -11.61 18.24
CA ARG A 170 -6.81 -12.68 18.48
C ARG A 170 -7.84 -12.80 17.36
N LEU A 171 -8.29 -11.67 16.79
CA LEU A 171 -9.21 -11.69 15.64
C LEU A 171 -8.57 -12.36 14.41
N LEU A 172 -7.31 -12.06 14.12
CA LEU A 172 -6.58 -12.67 13.00
C LEU A 172 -6.34 -14.18 13.17
N GLU A 173 -6.32 -14.69 14.40
CA GLU A 173 -6.17 -16.13 14.67
C GLU A 173 -7.46 -16.94 14.44
N VAL A 174 -8.63 -16.28 14.41
CA VAL A 174 -9.95 -16.94 14.36
C VAL A 174 -10.78 -16.62 13.12
N ALA A 175 -10.42 -15.58 12.37
CA ALA A 175 -11.07 -15.17 11.12
C ALA A 175 -10.59 -16.03 9.93
#